data_AF-A0A3C1UED9-F1
#
_entry.id   AF-A0A3C1UED9-F1
#
_cell.length_a   1.000
_cell.length_b   1.000
_cell.length_c   1.000
_cell.angle_alpha   90.00
_cell.angle_beta   90.00
_cell.angle_gamma   90.00
#
_symmetry.space_group_name_H-M   'P 1'
#
loop_
_entity.id
_entity.type
_entity.pdbx_description
1 polymer ?
#
loop_
_entity_poly.entity_id
_entity_poly.type
_entity_poly.pdbx_seq_one_letter_code
_entity_poly.pdbx_strand_id
1 'polypeptide(L)'
;TTAVEVSGQGDPLPPPPFDVNIPPASYPQEVPATQPPVPQPAPSFQQQPSAHESALQKCEYEVIQYMVKYGCSFIFEYEQLTVIEWLTKEITDDNHRFTIPLYQKLYKLCQELFSDFTVAFSNFMQSVEEKKHQLYTQEIEQFRSSFEGNVAEIERKEEEAKQSVDAQFENEISEYRQNFIFKHLSSHPDDDVREIVNEICLPKHSLSKIHAEIFSQHMDSQRLLALVSASLFNWKLTIIEIKISQLETELKSATIDRQFEILKKIQELTTYRKELAKLTGERVVNPKNLN
;
A
#
# COMPACT_ATOMS: atom_id res chain seq x y z
N THR A 1 -66.02 18.35 -47.66
CA THR A 1 -67.07 18.65 -46.67
C THR A 1 -66.43 19.17 -45.40
N THR A 2 -66.61 20.47 -45.20
CA THR A 2 -66.68 21.28 -43.97
C THR A 2 -66.23 20.72 -42.60
N ALA A 3 -65.29 21.48 -41.99
CA ALA A 3 -65.02 21.87 -40.59
C ALA A 3 -65.81 21.28 -39.39
N VAL A 4 -65.17 21.19 -38.21
CA VAL A 4 -65.20 22.20 -37.11
C VAL A 4 -64.37 21.73 -35.89
N GLU A 5 -63.94 22.73 -35.11
CA GLU A 5 -62.87 22.86 -34.13
C GLU A 5 -63.40 22.93 -32.66
N VAL A 6 -62.48 22.80 -31.67
CA VAL A 6 -62.40 23.50 -30.34
C VAL A 6 -63.01 22.88 -29.03
N SER A 7 -62.06 22.47 -28.16
CA SER A 7 -61.81 22.72 -26.71
C SER A 7 -62.76 22.34 -25.55
N GLY A 8 -62.12 21.82 -24.46
CA GLY A 8 -62.61 21.85 -23.07
C GLY A 8 -61.68 21.16 -22.06
N GLN A 9 -60.98 21.94 -21.24
CA GLN A 9 -60.10 21.58 -20.10
C GLN A 9 -60.89 21.16 -18.83
N GLY A 10 -60.27 20.33 -17.97
CA GLY A 10 -60.71 20.12 -16.58
C GLY A 10 -59.71 19.27 -15.75
N ASP A 11 -59.01 19.92 -14.81
CA ASP A 11 -58.00 19.35 -13.89
C ASP A 11 -58.59 18.41 -12.81
N PRO A 12 -57.80 17.49 -12.22
CA PRO A 12 -58.26 16.53 -11.20
C PRO A 12 -58.24 17.06 -9.75
N LEU A 13 -59.22 16.64 -8.94
CA LEU A 13 -59.42 17.00 -7.54
C LEU A 13 -58.41 16.30 -6.58
N PRO A 14 -58.06 16.90 -5.42
CA PRO A 14 -57.02 16.43 -4.49
C PRO A 14 -57.50 15.34 -3.50
N PRO A 15 -56.56 14.59 -2.88
CA PRO A 15 -56.89 13.53 -1.91
C PRO A 15 -57.32 14.09 -0.53
N PRO A 16 -58.15 13.35 0.25
CA PRO A 16 -58.59 13.77 1.58
C PRO A 16 -57.50 13.59 2.66
N PRO A 17 -57.60 14.31 3.80
CA PRO A 17 -56.51 14.47 4.77
C PRO A 17 -56.41 13.28 5.75
N PHE A 18 -55.19 13.03 6.23
CA PHE A 18 -54.93 12.19 7.39
C PHE A 18 -55.26 12.96 8.66
N ASP A 19 -56.09 12.38 9.53
CA ASP A 19 -56.24 12.85 10.90
C ASP A 19 -56.01 11.72 11.91
N VAL A 20 -55.31 12.08 12.97
CA VAL A 20 -54.68 11.22 13.97
C VAL A 20 -55.63 11.04 15.15
N ASN A 21 -55.59 9.86 15.77
CA ASN A 21 -55.97 9.56 17.17
C ASN A 21 -57.41 9.05 17.47
N ILE A 22 -57.61 7.71 17.43
CA ILE A 22 -58.63 6.98 18.21
C ILE A 22 -58.09 5.58 18.61
N PRO A 23 -58.06 5.17 19.90
CA PRO A 23 -57.80 3.78 20.32
C PRO A 23 -59.09 3.08 20.84
N PRO A 24 -59.06 1.79 21.20
CA PRO A 24 -59.01 0.61 20.34
C PRO A 24 -60.31 -0.23 20.43
N ALA A 25 -60.60 -1.09 19.44
CA ALA A 25 -61.58 -2.15 19.58
C ALA A 25 -60.96 -3.48 19.12
N SER A 26 -60.86 -4.42 20.06
CA SER A 26 -60.30 -5.77 19.88
C SER A 26 -61.19 -6.62 18.97
N TYR A 27 -60.62 -7.12 17.88
CA TYR A 27 -61.19 -8.21 17.10
C TYR A 27 -60.46 -9.52 17.44
N PRO A 28 -61.17 -10.66 17.60
CA PRO A 28 -60.53 -11.95 17.84
C PRO A 28 -59.76 -12.39 16.59
N GLN A 29 -58.44 -12.56 16.69
CA GLN A 29 -57.66 -13.21 15.64
C GLN A 29 -57.73 -14.73 15.79
N GLU A 30 -58.09 -15.39 14.68
CA GLU A 30 -57.99 -16.82 14.48
C GLU A 30 -56.55 -17.31 14.71
N VAL A 31 -56.42 -18.40 15.47
CA VAL A 31 -55.15 -19.10 15.73
C VAL A 31 -54.70 -19.86 14.48
N PRO A 32 -53.52 -19.56 13.89
CA PRO A 32 -52.93 -20.42 12.87
C PRO A 32 -52.26 -21.63 13.53
N ALA A 33 -52.48 -22.80 12.94
CA ALA A 33 -51.88 -24.07 13.36
C ALA A 33 -50.33 -24.01 13.34
N THR A 34 -49.72 -24.47 14.43
CA THR A 34 -48.28 -24.57 14.64
C THR A 34 -47.63 -25.56 13.67
N GLN A 35 -46.83 -25.04 12.72
CA GLN A 35 -45.83 -25.84 12.02
C GLN A 35 -44.60 -26.04 12.93
N PRO A 36 -43.95 -27.22 12.95
CA PRO A 36 -42.70 -27.42 13.67
C PRO A 36 -41.59 -26.53 13.09
N PRO A 37 -40.67 -26.01 13.92
CA PRO A 37 -39.67 -25.06 13.46
C PRO A 37 -38.67 -25.76 12.54
N VAL A 38 -38.61 -25.30 11.28
CA VAL A 38 -37.52 -25.62 10.35
C VAL A 38 -36.23 -25.05 10.96
N PRO A 39 -35.15 -25.84 11.11
CA PRO A 39 -33.87 -25.32 11.59
C PRO A 39 -33.35 -24.30 10.58
N GLN A 40 -33.37 -23.02 10.95
CA GLN A 40 -32.63 -22.00 10.21
C GLN A 40 -31.14 -22.29 10.39
N PRO A 41 -30.34 -22.34 9.30
CA PRO A 41 -28.89 -22.41 9.45
C PRO A 41 -28.44 -21.17 10.23
N ALA A 42 -27.71 -21.40 11.31
CA ALA A 42 -27.13 -20.33 12.11
C ALA A 42 -26.35 -19.37 11.21
N PRO A 43 -26.38 -18.05 11.46
CA PRO A 43 -25.50 -17.13 10.76
C PRO A 43 -24.07 -17.61 10.96
N SER A 44 -23.35 -17.81 9.86
CA SER A 44 -21.93 -18.11 9.87
C SER A 44 -21.24 -17.03 10.69
N PHE A 45 -20.83 -17.36 11.92
CA PHE A 45 -19.93 -16.52 12.68
C PHE A 45 -18.60 -16.50 11.91
N GLN A 46 -18.44 -15.53 11.01
CA GLN A 46 -17.11 -15.13 10.59
C GLN A 46 -16.41 -14.70 11.86
N GLN A 47 -15.52 -15.55 12.38
CA GLN A 47 -14.70 -15.24 13.53
C GLN A 47 -13.94 -13.96 13.20
N GLN A 48 -14.30 -12.85 13.88
CA GLN A 48 -13.51 -11.63 13.77
C GLN A 48 -12.08 -11.96 14.18
N PRO A 49 -11.07 -11.53 13.41
CA PRO A 49 -9.68 -11.76 13.77
C PRO A 49 -9.44 -11.21 15.17
N SER A 50 -8.66 -11.94 15.96
CA SER A 50 -8.19 -11.45 17.25
C SER A 50 -7.47 -10.10 17.08
N ALA A 51 -7.38 -9.29 18.14
CA ALA A 51 -6.69 -8.01 18.08
C ALA A 51 -5.25 -8.15 17.54
N HIS A 52 -4.58 -9.25 17.90
CA HIS A 52 -3.25 -9.60 17.44
C HIS A 52 -3.18 -9.93 15.94
N GLU A 53 -4.13 -10.72 15.42
CA GLU A 53 -4.21 -11.02 13.99
C GLU A 53 -4.49 -9.76 13.18
N SER A 54 -5.40 -8.90 13.66
CA SER A 54 -5.71 -7.63 12.99
C SER A 54 -4.49 -6.69 12.94
N ALA A 55 -3.73 -6.61 14.04
CA ALA A 55 -2.50 -5.83 14.09
C ALA A 55 -1.42 -6.38 13.15
N LEU A 56 -1.24 -7.71 13.12
CA LEU A 56 -0.28 -8.36 12.24
C LEU A 56 -0.61 -8.11 10.77
N GLN A 57 -1.87 -8.28 10.38
CA GLN A 57 -2.35 -8.04 9.01
C GLN A 57 -2.12 -6.59 8.57
N LYS A 58 -2.29 -5.63 9.47
CA LYS A 58 -2.00 -4.23 9.20
C LYS A 58 -0.50 -3.99 8.94
N CYS A 59 0.37 -4.54 9.76
CA CYS A 59 1.82 -4.41 9.54
C CYS A 59 2.27 -5.11 8.25
N GLU A 60 1.71 -6.29 7.95
CA GLU A 60 1.96 -6.99 6.68
C GLU A 60 1.54 -6.15 5.47
N TYR A 61 0.37 -5.51 5.56
CA TYR A 61 -0.14 -4.59 4.53
C TYR A 61 0.85 -3.46 4.24
N GLU A 62 1.38 -2.81 5.28
CA GLU A 62 2.32 -1.69 5.13
C GLU A 62 3.61 -2.16 4.43
N VAL A 63 4.17 -3.29 4.84
CA VAL A 63 5.40 -3.84 4.25
C VAL A 63 5.20 -4.22 2.78
N ILE A 64 4.11 -4.92 2.45
CA ILE A 64 3.87 -5.32 1.06
C ILE A 64 3.57 -4.11 0.16
N GLN A 65 2.90 -3.08 0.70
CA GLN A 65 2.64 -1.83 -0.01
C GLN A 65 3.95 -1.13 -0.42
N TYR A 66 4.92 -1.01 0.50
CA TYR A 66 6.23 -0.44 0.15
C TYR A 66 6.99 -1.29 -0.85
N MET A 67 6.92 -2.62 -0.74
CA MET A 67 7.58 -3.52 -1.69
C MET A 67 7.01 -3.37 -3.12
N VAL A 68 5.68 -3.26 -3.26
CA VAL A 68 5.04 -3.08 -4.57
C VAL A 68 5.29 -1.67 -5.13
N LYS A 69 5.22 -0.63 -4.29
CA LYS A 69 5.29 0.77 -4.74
C LYS A 69 6.71 1.32 -4.90
N TYR A 70 7.69 0.76 -4.20
CA TYR A 70 9.06 1.27 -4.17
C TYR A 70 10.12 0.18 -4.30
N GLY A 71 9.74 -1.07 -4.63
CA GLY A 71 10.65 -2.21 -4.57
C GLY A 71 11.95 -2.02 -5.35
N CYS A 72 11.92 -1.36 -6.52
CA CYS A 72 13.10 -1.12 -7.36
C CYS A 72 13.80 0.23 -7.09
N SER A 73 13.31 1.01 -6.13
CA SER A 73 13.93 2.26 -5.68
C SER A 73 15.07 1.97 -4.70
N PHE A 74 16.12 2.79 -4.74
CA PHE A 74 17.19 2.71 -3.75
C PHE A 74 16.69 3.19 -2.39
N ILE A 75 17.00 2.41 -1.35
CA ILE A 75 16.60 2.74 0.03
C ILE A 75 17.65 3.59 0.73
N PHE A 76 18.91 3.55 0.29
CA PHE A 76 20.00 4.35 0.84
C PHE A 76 20.54 5.34 -0.21
N GLU A 77 20.98 6.50 0.24
CA GLU A 77 21.52 7.55 -0.63
C GLU A 77 22.86 7.16 -1.28
N TYR A 78 23.72 6.44 -0.54
CA TYR A 78 25.08 6.11 -0.96
C TYR A 78 25.30 4.62 -1.26
N GLU A 79 24.27 3.80 -1.13
CA GLU A 79 24.35 2.36 -1.40
C GLU A 79 23.31 1.97 -2.43
N GLN A 80 23.71 1.16 -3.42
CA GLN A 80 22.83 0.65 -4.46
C GLN A 80 22.01 -0.55 -3.95
N LEU A 81 21.43 -0.44 -2.76
CA LEU A 81 20.52 -1.44 -2.22
C LEU A 81 19.09 -0.96 -2.43
N THR A 82 18.29 -1.80 -3.07
CA THR A 82 16.87 -1.50 -3.30
C THR A 82 15.99 -1.90 -2.12
N VAL A 83 14.79 -1.32 -2.05
CA VAL A 83 13.80 -1.65 -1.02
C VAL A 83 13.50 -3.15 -1.02
N ILE A 84 13.33 -3.77 -2.19
CA ILE A 84 12.99 -5.20 -2.25
C ILE A 84 14.14 -6.10 -1.80
N GLU A 85 15.39 -5.76 -2.14
CA GLU A 85 16.56 -6.52 -1.68
C GLU A 85 16.69 -6.45 -0.16
N TRP A 86 16.55 -5.24 0.40
CA TRP A 86 16.63 -5.04 1.84
C TRP A 86 15.52 -5.78 2.59
N LEU A 87 14.26 -5.59 2.19
CA LEU A 87 13.13 -6.29 2.81
C LEU A 87 13.24 -7.80 2.64
N THR A 88 13.66 -8.30 1.47
CA THR A 88 13.82 -9.74 1.23
C THR A 88 14.86 -10.34 2.14
N LYS A 89 16.01 -9.67 2.32
CA LYS A 89 17.04 -10.11 3.25
C LYS A 89 16.48 -10.20 4.67
N GLU A 90 15.88 -9.12 5.17
CA GLU A 90 15.35 -9.06 6.53
C GLU A 90 14.24 -10.08 6.81
N ILE A 91 13.36 -10.32 5.84
CA ILE A 91 12.29 -11.33 5.93
C ILE A 91 12.89 -12.75 5.96
N THR A 92 13.91 -13.00 5.14
CA THR A 92 14.54 -14.32 5.01
C THR A 92 15.39 -14.65 6.23
N ASP A 93 16.22 -13.70 6.70
CA ASP A 93 17.12 -13.87 7.85
C ASP A 93 16.33 -14.24 9.12
N ASP A 94 15.15 -13.64 9.31
CA ASP A 94 14.28 -13.93 10.46
C ASP A 94 13.29 -15.09 10.21
N ASN A 95 13.29 -15.70 9.02
CA ASN A 95 12.33 -16.72 8.58
C ASN A 95 10.86 -16.28 8.77
N HIS A 96 10.58 -15.02 8.45
CA HIS A 96 9.22 -14.48 8.45
C HIS A 96 8.47 -14.85 7.17
N ARG A 97 7.15 -14.94 7.28
CA ARG A 97 6.23 -15.21 6.18
C ARG A 97 4.99 -14.36 6.33
N PHE A 98 4.42 -13.93 5.21
CA PHE A 98 3.14 -13.26 5.22
C PHE A 98 2.05 -14.27 5.57
N THR A 99 1.21 -13.93 6.54
CA THR A 99 0.09 -14.75 6.99
C THR A 99 -1.08 -14.68 6.03
N ILE A 100 -1.28 -13.52 5.38
CA ILE A 100 -2.28 -13.38 4.33
C ILE A 100 -1.76 -14.03 3.03
N PRO A 101 -2.47 -15.04 2.48
CA PRO A 101 -2.02 -15.75 1.27
C PRO A 101 -1.80 -14.83 0.07
N LEU A 102 -2.64 -13.81 -0.08
CA LEU A 102 -2.52 -12.83 -1.16
C LEU A 102 -1.24 -11.99 -1.03
N TYR A 103 -0.86 -11.55 0.17
CA TYR A 103 0.41 -10.83 0.37
C TYR A 103 1.61 -11.73 0.15
N GLN A 104 1.53 -12.99 0.58
CA GLN A 104 2.57 -13.98 0.30
C GLN A 104 2.75 -14.23 -1.21
N LYS A 105 1.65 -14.20 -1.97
CA LYS A 105 1.66 -14.27 -3.44
C LYS A 105 2.28 -13.02 -4.06
N LEU A 106 1.86 -11.83 -3.63
CA LEU A 106 2.44 -10.56 -4.09
C LEU A 106 3.95 -10.52 -3.82
N TYR A 107 4.40 -10.94 -2.64
CA TYR A 107 5.82 -10.99 -2.29
C TYR A 107 6.63 -11.79 -3.32
N LYS A 108 6.14 -12.97 -3.72
CA LYS A 108 6.79 -13.80 -4.74
C LYS A 108 6.78 -13.13 -6.11
N LEU A 109 5.65 -12.57 -6.53
CA LEU A 109 5.53 -11.86 -7.81
C LEU A 109 6.47 -10.65 -7.87
N CYS A 110 6.64 -9.92 -6.76
CA CYS A 110 7.61 -8.83 -6.67
C CYS A 110 9.05 -9.33 -6.88
N GLN A 111 9.42 -10.48 -6.30
CA GLN A 111 10.75 -11.07 -6.48
C GLN A 111 10.98 -11.53 -7.92
N GLU A 112 9.98 -12.16 -8.53
CA GLU A 112 10.03 -12.59 -9.93
C GLU A 112 10.23 -11.37 -10.86
N LEU A 113 9.41 -10.33 -10.71
CA LEU A 113 9.54 -9.10 -11.50
C LEU A 113 10.88 -8.38 -11.25
N PHE A 114 11.39 -8.39 -10.03
CA PHE A 114 12.68 -7.78 -9.74
C PHE A 114 13.84 -8.48 -10.44
N SER A 115 13.74 -9.79 -10.68
CA SER A 115 14.74 -10.51 -11.47
C SER A 115 14.79 -10.04 -12.94
N ASP A 116 13.65 -9.65 -13.51
CA ASP A 116 13.55 -9.10 -14.85
C ASP A 116 13.93 -7.61 -14.93
N PHE A 117 13.89 -6.91 -13.79
CA PHE A 117 14.07 -5.46 -13.71
C PHE A 117 15.42 -5.00 -14.28
N THR A 118 16.53 -5.72 -14.05
CA THR A 118 17.86 -5.29 -14.52
C THR A 118 17.90 -5.13 -16.04
N VAL A 119 17.35 -6.10 -16.78
CA VAL A 119 17.32 -6.06 -18.25
C VAL A 119 16.36 -4.97 -18.73
N ALA A 120 15.16 -4.92 -18.15
CA ALA A 120 14.16 -3.91 -18.50
C ALA A 120 14.69 -2.48 -18.25
N PHE A 121 15.36 -2.26 -17.12
CA PHE A 121 15.96 -0.99 -16.74
C PHE A 121 17.11 -0.60 -17.68
N SER A 122 17.96 -1.55 -18.08
CA SER A 122 19.02 -1.27 -19.06
C SER A 122 18.47 -0.78 -20.40
N ASN A 123 17.42 -1.44 -20.91
CA ASN A 123 16.76 -1.04 -22.16
C ASN A 123 16.09 0.33 -22.02
N PHE A 124 15.42 0.57 -20.88
CA PHE A 124 14.84 1.86 -20.57
C PHE A 124 15.89 2.98 -20.52
N MET A 125 17.03 2.75 -19.86
CA MET A 125 18.12 3.73 -19.78
C MET A 125 18.70 4.09 -21.14
N GLN A 126 18.82 3.12 -22.06
CA GLN A 126 19.23 3.40 -23.44
C GLN A 126 18.23 4.34 -24.14
N SER A 127 16.93 4.08 -23.99
CA SER A 127 15.88 4.96 -24.56
C SER A 127 15.89 6.36 -23.94
N VAL A 128 16.21 6.48 -22.65
CA VAL A 128 16.35 7.76 -21.94
C VAL A 128 17.53 8.54 -22.50
N GLU A 129 18.68 7.91 -22.70
CA GLU A 129 19.86 8.59 -23.24
C GLU A 129 19.63 9.10 -24.67
N GLU A 130 18.97 8.31 -25.51
CA GLU A 130 18.60 8.72 -26.87
C GLU A 130 17.65 9.94 -26.86
N LYS A 131 16.60 9.90 -26.03
CA LYS A 131 15.67 11.02 -25.86
C LYS A 131 16.34 12.26 -25.29
N LYS A 132 17.27 12.09 -24.34
CA LYS A 132 18.04 13.16 -23.71
C LYS A 132 18.90 13.90 -24.73
N HIS A 133 19.64 13.16 -25.54
CA HIS A 133 20.46 13.74 -26.60
C HIS A 133 19.61 14.50 -27.63
N GLN A 134 18.47 13.93 -28.03
CA GLN A 134 17.54 14.58 -28.98
C GLN A 134 16.98 15.89 -28.43
N LEU A 135 16.45 15.87 -27.20
CA LEU A 135 15.85 17.05 -26.57
C LEU A 135 16.88 18.16 -26.38
N TYR A 136 18.06 17.83 -25.85
CA TYR A 136 19.14 18.80 -25.68
C TYR A 136 19.54 19.44 -27.01
N THR A 137 19.77 18.64 -28.05
CA THR A 137 20.14 19.15 -29.39
C THR A 137 19.07 20.09 -29.93
N GLN A 138 17.79 19.70 -29.81
CA GLN A 138 16.67 20.52 -30.26
C GLN A 138 16.57 21.86 -29.52
N GLU A 139 16.70 21.87 -28.20
CA GLU A 139 16.65 23.11 -27.40
C GLU A 139 17.78 24.07 -27.77
N ILE A 140 19.01 23.55 -27.94
CA ILE A 140 20.16 24.36 -28.32
C ILE A 140 20.02 24.90 -29.74
N GLU A 141 19.56 24.10 -30.71
CA GLU A 141 19.34 24.56 -32.10
C GLU A 141 18.23 25.61 -32.19
N GLN A 142 17.13 25.42 -31.46
CA GLN A 142 16.04 26.41 -31.41
C GLN A 142 16.51 27.73 -30.81
N PHE A 143 17.28 27.67 -29.72
CA PHE A 143 17.85 28.86 -29.11
C PHE A 143 18.85 29.55 -30.06
N ARG A 144 19.82 28.82 -30.61
CA ARG A 144 20.82 29.39 -31.54
C ARG A 144 20.20 30.00 -32.79
N SER A 145 19.07 29.47 -33.28
CA SER A 145 18.38 29.99 -34.46
C SER A 145 17.54 31.26 -34.18
N SER A 146 17.18 31.51 -32.92
CA SER A 146 16.32 32.62 -32.50
C SER A 146 17.04 33.69 -31.67
N PHE A 147 18.30 33.49 -31.34
CA PHE A 147 19.05 34.33 -30.41
C PHE A 147 20.01 35.29 -31.11
N GLU A 148 19.79 36.59 -30.90
CA GLU A 148 20.72 37.67 -31.28
C GLU A 148 21.38 38.22 -29.99
N GLY A 149 22.53 37.67 -29.59
CA GLY A 149 23.21 38.06 -28.36
C GLY A 149 24.70 37.69 -28.32
N ASN A 150 25.34 37.83 -27.16
CA ASN A 150 26.78 37.56 -27.02
C ASN A 150 27.05 36.09 -26.66
N VAL A 151 28.30 35.64 -26.84
CA VAL A 151 28.72 34.25 -26.60
C VAL A 151 28.47 33.78 -25.15
N ALA A 152 28.62 34.67 -24.16
CA ALA A 152 28.41 34.32 -22.75
C ALA A 152 26.93 34.04 -22.41
N GLU A 153 26.00 34.71 -23.08
CA GLU A 153 24.56 34.42 -22.93
C GLU A 153 24.18 33.09 -23.55
N ILE A 154 24.85 32.71 -24.65
CA ILE A 154 24.71 31.39 -25.27
C ILE A 154 25.20 30.30 -24.34
N GLU A 155 26.41 30.43 -23.78
CA GLU A 155 26.97 29.45 -22.84
C GLU A 155 26.08 29.28 -21.60
N ARG A 156 25.57 30.39 -21.03
CA ARG A 156 24.64 30.31 -19.89
C ARG A 156 23.37 29.54 -20.24
N LYS A 157 22.80 29.79 -21.42
CA LYS A 157 21.57 29.13 -21.87
C LYS A 157 21.77 27.66 -22.19
N GLU A 158 22.92 27.29 -22.74
CA GLU A 158 23.30 25.89 -22.97
C GLU A 158 23.43 25.13 -21.65
N GLU A 159 23.99 25.74 -20.61
CA GLU A 159 24.09 25.16 -19.28
C GLU A 159 22.72 25.06 -18.59
N GLU A 160 21.87 26.10 -18.68
CA GLU A 160 20.49 26.05 -18.17
C GLU A 160 19.66 24.94 -18.83
N ALA A 161 19.76 24.79 -20.17
CA ALA A 161 19.09 23.74 -20.92
C ALA A 161 19.59 22.35 -20.49
N LYS A 162 20.92 22.19 -20.38
CA LYS A 162 21.51 20.94 -19.90
C LYS A 162 21.00 20.55 -18.51
N GLN A 163 20.99 21.48 -17.55
CA GLN A 163 20.50 21.22 -16.19
C GLN A 163 19.00 20.88 -16.16
N SER A 164 18.19 21.58 -16.96
CA SER A 164 16.76 21.31 -17.09
C SER A 164 16.49 19.91 -17.65
N VAL A 165 17.18 19.56 -18.74
CA VAL A 165 17.11 18.24 -19.36
C VAL A 165 17.58 17.16 -18.40
N ASP A 166 18.72 17.36 -17.72
CA ASP A 166 19.24 16.42 -16.72
C ASP A 166 18.22 16.15 -15.60
N ALA A 167 17.63 17.21 -15.02
CA ALA A 167 16.62 17.07 -13.97
C ALA A 167 15.32 16.39 -14.45
N GLN A 168 14.89 16.66 -15.69
CA GLN A 168 13.72 16.00 -16.28
C GLN A 168 13.93 14.49 -16.38
N PHE A 169 15.07 14.06 -16.90
CA PHE A 169 15.35 12.63 -17.07
C PHE A 169 15.68 11.93 -15.75
N GLU A 170 16.28 12.61 -14.77
CA GLU A 170 16.44 12.07 -13.41
C GLU A 170 15.08 11.72 -12.79
N ASN A 171 14.09 12.60 -12.94
CA ASN A 171 12.71 12.33 -12.53
C ASN A 171 12.11 11.14 -13.31
N GLU A 172 12.28 11.07 -14.63
CA GLU A 172 11.77 9.95 -15.44
C GLU A 172 12.37 8.61 -14.98
N ILE A 173 13.68 8.58 -14.68
CA ILE A 173 14.38 7.40 -14.17
C ILE A 173 13.84 6.99 -12.81
N SER A 174 13.67 7.96 -11.91
CA SER A 174 13.13 7.72 -10.56
C SER A 174 11.70 7.16 -10.64
N GLU A 175 10.84 7.76 -11.46
CA GLU A 175 9.46 7.31 -11.67
C GLU A 175 9.37 5.92 -12.28
N TYR A 176 10.27 5.59 -13.22
CA TYR A 176 10.34 4.25 -13.80
C TYR A 176 10.65 3.22 -12.73
N ARG A 177 11.69 3.44 -11.91
CA ARG A 177 12.06 2.56 -10.79
C ARG A 177 10.92 2.39 -9.81
N GLN A 178 10.37 3.50 -9.32
CA GLN A 178 9.30 3.50 -8.35
C GLN A 178 8.11 2.67 -8.85
N ASN A 179 7.67 2.91 -10.08
CA ASN A 179 6.41 2.33 -10.55
C ASN A 179 6.59 1.01 -11.32
N PHE A 180 7.80 0.46 -11.44
CA PHE A 180 8.05 -0.73 -12.26
C PHE A 180 7.18 -1.91 -11.82
N ILE A 181 7.29 -2.35 -10.57
CA ILE A 181 6.53 -3.49 -10.04
C ILE A 181 5.02 -3.18 -10.06
N PHE A 182 4.63 -2.01 -9.54
CA PHE A 182 3.24 -1.56 -9.55
C PHE A 182 2.58 -1.63 -10.93
N LYS A 183 3.22 -1.07 -11.97
CA LYS A 183 2.66 -1.06 -13.35
C LYS A 183 2.46 -2.47 -13.90
N HIS A 184 3.41 -3.37 -13.66
CA HIS A 184 3.31 -4.77 -14.10
C HIS A 184 2.18 -5.51 -13.36
N LEU A 185 2.09 -5.35 -12.04
CA LEU A 185 1.08 -6.06 -11.25
C LEU A 185 -0.34 -5.48 -11.41
N SER A 186 -0.49 -4.18 -11.66
CA SER A 186 -1.79 -3.56 -11.99
C SER A 186 -2.41 -4.13 -13.28
N SER A 187 -1.61 -4.73 -14.15
CA SER A 187 -2.05 -5.36 -15.40
C SER A 187 -1.94 -6.90 -15.38
N HIS A 188 -1.76 -7.49 -14.19
CA HIS A 188 -1.57 -8.93 -14.03
C HIS A 188 -2.82 -9.73 -14.46
N PRO A 189 -2.71 -10.93 -15.05
CA PRO A 189 -3.88 -11.71 -15.50
C PRO A 189 -4.83 -12.14 -14.37
N ASP A 190 -4.32 -12.21 -13.14
CA ASP A 190 -5.09 -12.58 -11.95
C ASP A 190 -5.83 -11.38 -11.34
N ASP A 191 -7.15 -11.49 -11.22
CA ASP A 191 -8.04 -10.40 -10.79
C ASP A 191 -7.76 -9.97 -9.35
N ASP A 192 -7.55 -10.92 -8.43
CA ASP A 192 -7.26 -10.64 -7.02
C ASP A 192 -5.97 -9.83 -6.88
N VAL A 193 -4.95 -10.16 -7.68
CA VAL A 193 -3.67 -9.42 -7.73
C VAL A 193 -3.89 -7.99 -8.22
N ARG A 194 -4.65 -7.80 -9.31
CA ARG A 194 -4.92 -6.44 -9.81
C ARG A 194 -5.70 -5.63 -8.79
N GLU A 195 -6.71 -6.21 -8.16
CA GLU A 195 -7.57 -5.51 -7.20
C GLU A 195 -6.75 -5.05 -5.98
N ILE A 196 -6.00 -5.96 -5.35
CA ILE A 196 -5.22 -5.60 -4.15
C ILE A 196 -4.11 -4.59 -4.48
N VAL A 197 -3.43 -4.72 -5.61
CA VAL A 197 -2.35 -3.80 -5.99
C VAL A 197 -2.89 -2.39 -6.22
N ASN A 198 -4.04 -2.28 -6.89
CA ASN A 198 -4.70 -0.99 -7.05
C ASN A 198 -5.23 -0.46 -5.71
N GLU A 199 -5.72 -1.31 -4.83
CA GLU A 199 -6.11 -0.90 -3.47
C GLU A 199 -4.93 -0.34 -2.67
N ILE A 200 -3.79 -1.03 -2.66
CA ILE A 200 -2.65 -0.65 -1.81
C ILE A 200 -1.84 0.51 -2.40
N CYS A 201 -1.74 0.62 -3.72
CA CYS A 201 -0.86 1.58 -4.37
C CYS A 201 -1.58 2.77 -5.02
N LEU A 202 -2.91 2.85 -4.97
CA LEU A 202 -3.64 4.05 -5.38
C LEU A 202 -4.15 4.82 -4.15
N PRO A 203 -4.15 6.16 -4.21
CA PRO A 203 -4.70 6.97 -3.13
C PRO A 203 -6.21 6.71 -3.02
N LYS A 204 -6.61 5.97 -1.99
CA LYS A 204 -8.01 6.00 -1.50
C LYS A 204 -8.24 7.33 -0.78
N HIS A 205 -9.49 7.77 -0.65
CA HIS A 205 -9.89 8.89 0.22
C HIS A 205 -9.68 8.54 1.72
N SER A 206 -8.50 8.07 2.10
CA SER A 206 -8.19 7.67 3.47
C SER A 206 -7.60 8.85 4.23
N LEU A 207 -8.27 9.21 5.32
CA LEU A 207 -7.86 10.26 6.27
C LEU A 207 -6.62 9.89 7.11
N SER A 208 -5.93 8.78 6.81
CA SER A 208 -4.77 8.34 7.60
C SER A 208 -3.52 9.11 7.16
N LYS A 209 -2.73 9.58 8.14
CA LYS A 209 -1.45 10.27 7.88
C LYS A 209 -0.50 9.41 7.04
N ILE A 210 -0.50 8.10 7.26
CA ILE A 210 0.40 7.14 6.59
C ILE A 210 0.15 7.09 5.08
N HIS A 211 -1.12 7.04 4.64
CA HIS A 211 -1.42 7.07 3.21
C HIS A 211 -1.04 8.39 2.56
N ALA A 212 -1.30 9.51 3.23
CA ALA A 212 -0.87 10.82 2.73
C ALA A 212 0.67 10.92 2.59
N GLU A 213 1.42 10.25 3.47
CA GLU A 213 2.88 10.23 3.42
C GLU A 213 3.45 9.38 2.28
N ILE A 214 2.82 8.24 1.96
CA ILE A 214 3.19 7.40 0.81
C ILE A 214 2.96 8.11 -0.52
N PHE A 215 1.85 8.85 -0.66
CA PHE A 215 1.52 9.54 -1.90
C PHE A 215 2.09 10.96 -2.00
N SER A 216 3.04 11.32 -1.14
CA SER A 216 3.74 12.60 -1.21
C SER A 216 4.52 12.73 -2.52
N GLN A 217 4.34 13.85 -3.24
CA GLN A 217 5.07 14.15 -4.48
C GLN A 217 6.59 14.21 -4.29
N HIS A 218 7.06 14.47 -3.06
CA HIS A 218 8.47 14.48 -2.70
C HIS A 218 8.78 13.32 -1.76
N MET A 219 8.97 12.12 -2.32
CA MET A 219 9.52 10.97 -1.60
C MET A 219 11.03 10.90 -1.88
N ASP A 220 11.84 11.34 -0.93
CA ASP A 220 13.30 11.19 -0.99
C ASP A 220 13.76 9.87 -0.34
N SER A 221 15.04 9.54 -0.51
CA SER A 221 15.63 8.30 0.00
C SER A 221 15.61 8.22 1.54
N GLN A 222 15.80 9.34 2.25
CA GLN A 222 15.80 9.36 3.72
C GLN A 222 14.40 9.09 4.29
N ARG A 223 13.39 9.71 3.69
CA ARG A 223 11.99 9.50 4.04
C ARG A 223 11.55 8.09 3.69
N LEU A 224 11.92 7.59 2.52
CA LEU A 224 11.65 6.21 2.12
C LEU A 224 12.27 5.24 3.12
N LEU A 225 13.55 5.40 3.45
CA LEU A 225 14.24 4.59 4.46
C LEU A 225 13.49 4.59 5.80
N ALA A 226 13.11 5.77 6.31
CA ALA A 226 12.42 5.89 7.59
C ALA A 226 11.08 5.14 7.59
N LEU A 227 10.29 5.30 6.53
CA LEU A 227 8.97 4.71 6.40
C LEU A 227 9.01 3.19 6.22
N VAL A 228 9.85 2.69 5.31
CA VAL A 228 10.00 1.26 5.06
C VAL A 228 10.54 0.58 6.31
N SER A 229 11.51 1.18 6.98
CA SER A 229 12.09 0.62 8.20
C SER A 229 11.14 0.61 9.38
N ALA A 230 10.39 1.69 9.58
CA ALA A 230 9.34 1.72 10.61
C ALA A 230 8.31 0.62 10.37
N SER A 231 7.88 0.41 9.12
CA SER A 231 6.90 -0.62 8.76
C SER A 231 7.44 -2.03 9.02
N LEU A 232 8.69 -2.30 8.60
CA LEU A 232 9.35 -3.58 8.86
C LEU A 232 9.51 -3.84 10.36
N PHE A 233 9.98 -2.86 11.14
CA PHE A 233 10.20 -3.02 12.57
C PHE A 233 8.88 -3.18 13.32
N ASN A 234 7.83 -2.46 12.95
CA ASN A 234 6.48 -2.66 13.49
C ASN A 234 5.97 -4.07 13.22
N TRP A 235 6.21 -4.61 12.03
CA TRP A 235 5.85 -5.99 11.71
C TRP A 235 6.59 -6.98 12.61
N LYS A 236 7.91 -6.86 12.72
CA LYS A 236 8.75 -7.71 13.58
C LYS A 236 8.35 -7.60 15.05
N LEU A 237 8.10 -6.39 15.57
CA LEU A 237 7.62 -6.16 16.94
C LEU A 237 6.30 -6.87 17.18
N THR A 238 5.34 -6.76 16.26
CA THR A 238 4.03 -7.43 16.36
C THR A 238 4.18 -8.95 16.39
N ILE A 239 5.05 -9.52 15.56
CA ILE A 239 5.36 -10.97 15.59
C ILE A 239 5.94 -11.38 16.95
N ILE A 240 6.85 -10.59 17.51
CA ILE A 240 7.44 -10.88 18.83
C ILE A 240 6.37 -10.84 19.92
N GLU A 241 5.47 -9.86 19.90
CA GLU A 241 4.38 -9.75 20.87
C GLU A 241 3.45 -10.97 20.81
N ILE A 242 3.09 -11.41 19.60
CA ILE A 242 2.29 -12.62 19.41
C ILE A 242 3.00 -13.86 19.97
N LYS A 243 4.29 -14.02 19.67
CA LYS A 243 5.10 -15.14 20.17
C LYS A 243 5.17 -15.13 21.72
N ILE A 244 5.35 -13.95 22.33
CA ILE A 244 5.35 -13.82 23.80
C ILE A 244 3.98 -14.21 24.37
N SER A 245 2.88 -13.68 23.84
CA SER A 245 1.53 -14.01 24.34
C SER A 245 1.18 -15.50 24.20
N GLN A 246 1.65 -16.16 23.13
CA GLN A 246 1.53 -17.61 22.95
C GLN A 246 2.31 -18.37 24.02
N LEU A 247 3.57 -17.99 24.25
CA LEU A 247 4.43 -18.59 25.28
C LEU A 247 3.86 -18.38 26.69
N GLU A 248 3.34 -17.20 27.02
CA GLU A 248 2.68 -16.91 28.29
C GLU A 248 1.41 -17.76 28.49
N THR A 249 0.70 -18.05 27.41
CA THR A 249 -0.46 -18.95 27.46
C THR A 249 -0.04 -20.39 27.67
N GLU A 250 0.99 -20.85 26.96
CA GLU A 250 1.59 -22.19 27.13
C GLU A 250 2.08 -22.38 28.58
N LEU A 251 2.74 -21.36 29.14
CA LEU A 251 3.31 -21.37 30.49
C LEU A 251 2.29 -21.76 31.57
N LYS A 252 1.02 -21.34 31.44
CA LYS A 252 -0.05 -21.59 32.41
C LYS A 252 -0.37 -23.07 32.60
N SER A 253 -0.06 -23.90 31.60
CA SER A 253 -0.40 -25.33 31.57
C SER A 253 0.83 -26.25 31.43
N ALA A 254 2.02 -25.69 31.34
CA ALA A 254 3.27 -26.42 31.13
C ALA A 254 3.79 -27.11 32.41
N THR A 255 4.50 -28.21 32.23
CA THR A 255 5.30 -28.88 33.27
C THR A 255 6.47 -28.01 33.74
N ILE A 256 6.99 -28.23 34.96
CA ILE A 256 8.09 -27.43 35.54
C ILE A 256 9.29 -27.28 34.59
N ASP A 257 9.78 -28.38 34.00
CA ASP A 257 10.94 -28.33 33.09
C ASP A 257 10.66 -27.46 31.85
N ARG A 258 9.46 -27.58 31.30
CA ARG A 258 9.00 -26.78 30.17
C ARG A 258 8.77 -25.31 30.54
N GLN A 259 8.31 -25.02 31.77
CA GLN A 259 8.16 -23.64 32.24
C GLN A 259 9.49 -22.89 32.24
N PHE A 260 10.59 -23.54 32.63
CA PHE A 260 11.92 -22.92 32.60
C PHE A 260 12.36 -22.56 31.17
N GLU A 261 12.15 -23.47 30.21
CA GLU A 261 12.44 -23.19 28.79
C GLU A 261 11.60 -22.03 28.24
N ILE A 262 10.30 -21.99 28.57
CA ILE A 262 9.39 -20.94 28.13
C ILE A 262 9.83 -19.59 28.71
N LEU A 263 10.13 -19.52 30.00
CA LEU A 263 10.59 -18.29 30.66
C LEU A 263 11.88 -17.76 30.02
N LYS A 264 12.83 -18.66 29.70
CA LYS A 264 14.05 -18.28 28.98
C LYS A 264 13.75 -17.68 27.61
N LYS A 265 12.87 -18.30 26.82
CA LYS A 265 12.45 -17.77 25.51
C LYS A 265 11.72 -16.43 25.61
N ILE A 266 10.83 -16.26 26.60
CA ILE A 266 10.15 -14.97 26.85
C ILE A 266 11.18 -13.89 27.18
N GLN A 267 12.19 -14.20 27.99
CA GLN A 267 13.26 -13.26 28.31
C GLN A 267 14.08 -12.86 27.08
N GLU A 268 14.48 -13.82 26.25
CA GLU A 268 15.20 -13.57 24.98
C GLU A 268 14.39 -12.66 24.05
N LEU A 269 13.11 -13.01 23.81
CA LEU A 269 12.20 -12.21 22.99
C LEU A 269 11.95 -10.81 23.56
N THR A 270 11.87 -10.68 24.89
CA THR A 270 11.67 -9.38 25.54
C THR A 270 12.89 -8.49 25.39
N THR A 271 14.10 -9.05 25.45
CA THR A 271 15.35 -8.31 25.20
C THR A 271 15.40 -7.84 23.75
N TYR A 272 15.13 -8.74 22.80
CA TYR A 272 15.11 -8.39 21.38
C TYR A 272 14.05 -7.33 21.06
N ARG A 273 12.85 -7.42 21.66
CA ARG A 273 11.80 -6.39 21.53
C ARG A 273 12.29 -5.03 21.99
N LYS A 274 13.05 -4.95 23.09
CA LYS A 274 13.60 -3.68 23.61
C LYS A 274 14.65 -3.10 22.66
N GLU A 275 15.49 -3.93 22.07
CA GLU A 275 16.48 -3.50 21.09
C GLU A 275 15.81 -2.97 19.83
N LEU A 276 14.84 -3.70 19.29
CA LEU A 276 14.10 -3.30 18.10
C LEU A 276 13.25 -2.03 18.31
N ALA A 277 12.66 -1.86 19.50
CA ALA A 277 11.93 -0.65 19.86
C ALA A 277 12.83 0.60 19.92
N LYS A 278 14.11 0.46 20.31
CA LYS A 278 15.07 1.57 20.24
C LYS A 278 15.33 1.98 18.79
N LEU A 279 15.48 1.01 17.88
CA LEU A 279 15.68 1.27 16.44
C LEU A 279 14.46 1.92 15.76
N THR A 280 13.27 1.78 16.37
CA THR A 280 12.04 2.44 15.89
C THR A 280 11.88 3.86 16.45
N GLY A 281 12.37 4.11 17.68
CA GLY A 281 12.26 5.41 18.37
C GLY A 281 13.43 6.37 18.17
N GLU A 282 14.64 5.86 17.96
CA GLU A 282 15.80 6.62 17.50
C GLU A 282 15.80 6.57 15.97
N ARG A 283 15.82 7.72 15.30
CA ARG A 283 15.78 7.82 13.82
C ARG A 283 16.62 6.71 13.19
N VAL A 284 15.96 5.80 12.47
CA VAL A 284 16.51 4.63 11.78
C VAL A 284 17.95 4.88 11.32
N VAL A 285 18.90 4.30 12.04
CA VAL A 285 20.32 4.49 11.77
C VAL A 285 20.77 3.42 10.77
N ASN A 286 21.52 3.86 9.76
CA ASN A 286 22.15 3.07 8.70
C ASN A 286 22.68 1.69 9.22
N PRO A 287 22.40 0.57 8.53
CA PRO A 287 22.73 -0.80 8.98
C PRO A 287 24.21 -1.08 9.25
N LYS A 288 25.14 -0.19 8.88
CA LYS A 288 26.56 -0.29 9.24
C LYS A 288 26.86 -0.19 10.74
N ASN A 289 25.86 0.13 11.57
CA ASN A 289 25.98 0.09 13.03
C ASN A 289 25.47 -1.22 13.68
N LEU A 290 25.09 -2.22 12.87
CA LEU A 290 24.63 -3.55 13.33
C LEU A 290 25.72 -4.63 13.12
N ASN A 291 26.97 -4.35 13.49
CA ASN A 291 28.02 -5.38 13.62
C ASN A 291 28.19 -5.80 15.08
#